data_AF-A0A377W5F6-F1
#
_entry.id   AF-A0A377W5F6-F1
#
_cell.length_a   1.000
_cell.length_b   1.000
_cell.length_c   1.000
_cell.angle_alpha   90.00
_cell.angle_beta   90.00
_cell.angle_gamma   90.00
#
_symmetry.space_group_name_H-M   'P 1'
#
loop_
_entity.id
_entity.type
_entity.pdbx_description
1 polymer ?
#
loop_
_entity_poly.entity_id
_entity_poly.type
_entity_poly.pdbx_seq_one_letter_code
_entity_poly.pdbx_strand_id
1 'polypeptide(L)'
;MLICIADSEYFNIALKAYINEPNSKPLDIKEILCYPFSGQSEMFYTFFATDAGARLSTILIDYSSVSIEVLQVALSLKSFNPLIRIFIFAKSGYPLSELERSLAIVLGAEFITSFAGLSAALARGPRLTSPPADKLYIAIPDSYNLTRKELF
;
A
#
# COMPACT_ATOMS: atom_id res chain seq x y z
N MET A 1 2.60 10.32 1.47
CA MET A 1 2.55 10.00 0.01
C MET A 1 1.71 8.76 -0.19
N LEU A 2 0.90 8.74 -1.26
CA LEU A 2 0.12 7.57 -1.69
C LEU A 2 0.73 7.01 -2.96
N ILE A 3 0.88 5.69 -3.03
CA ILE A 3 1.15 4.97 -4.27
C ILE A 3 -0.13 4.28 -4.71
N CYS A 4 -0.47 4.38 -5.99
CA CYS A 4 -1.53 3.62 -6.64
C CYS A 4 -0.90 2.62 -7.60
N ILE A 5 -1.20 1.33 -7.41
CA ILE A 5 -0.81 0.25 -8.32
C ILE A 5 -2.05 -0.13 -9.12
N ALA A 6 -2.09 0.26 -10.38
CA ALA A 6 -3.24 0.03 -11.25
C ALA A 6 -2.82 0.05 -12.72
N ASP A 7 -3.36 -0.90 -13.50
CA ASP A 7 -3.14 -0.98 -14.95
C ASP A 7 -4.10 -0.10 -15.77
N SER A 8 -4.97 0.67 -15.10
CA SER A 8 -5.94 1.55 -15.74
C SER A 8 -5.57 3.03 -15.57
N GLU A 9 -5.26 3.69 -16.69
CA GLU A 9 -5.02 5.14 -16.71
C GLU A 9 -6.25 5.93 -16.27
N TYR A 10 -7.46 5.51 -16.68
CA TYR A 10 -8.71 6.14 -16.25
C TYR A 10 -8.93 6.04 -14.74
N PHE A 11 -8.57 4.90 -14.13
CA PHE A 11 -8.61 4.75 -12.68
C PHE A 11 -7.65 5.74 -12.00
N ASN A 12 -6.43 5.85 -12.52
CA ASN A 12 -5.41 6.78 -12.01
C ASN A 12 -5.86 8.25 -12.12
N ILE A 13 -6.47 8.64 -13.25
CA ILE A 13 -7.02 9.99 -13.44
C ILE A 13 -8.15 10.25 -12.44
N ALA A 14 -9.09 9.31 -12.30
CA ALA A 14 -10.23 9.46 -11.40
C ALA A 14 -9.79 9.57 -9.93
N LEU A 15 -8.82 8.74 -9.51
CA LEU A 15 -8.23 8.82 -8.17
C LEU A 15 -7.62 10.19 -7.88
N LYS A 16 -6.79 10.70 -8.82
CA LYS A 16 -6.14 12.01 -8.68
C LYS A 16 -7.17 13.14 -8.63
N ALA A 17 -8.18 13.10 -9.50
CA ALA A 17 -9.26 14.09 -9.50
C ALA A 17 -10.00 14.09 -8.15
N TYR A 18 -10.38 12.92 -7.65
CA TYR A 18 -11.16 12.77 -6.43
C TYR A 18 -10.40 13.22 -5.17
N ILE A 19 -9.12 12.86 -5.04
CA ILE A 19 -8.31 13.25 -3.87
C ILE A 19 -7.99 14.76 -3.88
N ASN A 20 -7.84 15.36 -5.05
CA ASN A 20 -7.52 16.78 -5.18
C ASN A 20 -8.74 17.72 -5.08
N GLU A 21 -9.96 17.18 -4.97
CA GLU A 21 -11.16 18.01 -4.83
C GLU A 21 -11.13 18.88 -3.56
N PRO A 22 -11.53 20.16 -3.63
CA PRO A 22 -11.42 21.10 -2.50
C PRO A 22 -12.20 20.68 -1.25
N ASN A 23 -13.34 20.02 -1.44
CA ASN A 23 -14.23 19.58 -0.35
C ASN A 23 -13.83 18.21 0.22
N SER A 24 -12.84 17.56 -0.41
CA SER A 24 -12.23 16.31 0.05
C SER A 24 -11.08 16.53 1.04
N LYS A 25 -10.78 17.78 1.43
CA LYS A 25 -9.52 18.17 2.10
C LYS A 25 -9.44 17.97 3.63
N PRO A 26 -8.23 17.72 4.18
CA PRO A 26 -7.06 17.13 3.57
C PRO A 26 -6.83 15.74 4.17
N LEU A 27 -6.96 14.71 3.35
CA LEU A 27 -6.11 13.54 3.56
C LEU A 27 -4.67 14.07 3.52
N ASP A 28 -3.79 13.69 4.45
CA ASP A 28 -2.38 14.11 4.49
C ASP A 28 -1.55 13.51 3.31
N ILE A 29 -2.17 13.37 2.16
CA ILE A 29 -1.62 12.86 0.91
C ILE A 29 -1.22 14.07 0.06
N LYS A 30 0.05 14.47 0.20
CA LYS A 30 0.65 15.56 -0.58
C LYS A 30 1.10 15.16 -1.99
N GLU A 31 1.17 13.86 -2.24
CA GLU A 31 1.79 13.28 -3.44
C GLU A 31 1.11 11.94 -3.74
N ILE A 32 0.73 11.74 -5.01
CA ILE A 32 0.16 10.51 -5.55
C ILE A 32 1.05 10.05 -6.71
N LEU A 33 1.68 8.89 -6.56
CA LEU A 33 2.44 8.22 -7.62
C LEU A 33 1.63 7.03 -8.12
N CYS A 34 1.56 6.84 -9.43
CA CYS A 34 0.82 5.74 -10.05
C CYS A 34 1.80 4.85 -10.80
N TYR A 35 1.75 3.54 -10.53
CA TYR A 35 2.56 2.54 -11.23
C TYR A 35 1.66 1.47 -11.85
N PRO A 36 1.96 1.02 -13.08
CA PRO A 36 1.37 -0.20 -13.60
C PRO A 36 1.93 -1.41 -12.84
N PHE A 37 1.26 -2.56 -12.94
CA PHE A 37 1.75 -3.81 -12.37
C PHE A 37 3.19 -4.14 -12.80
N SER A 38 3.48 -3.95 -14.09
CA SER A 38 4.82 -4.17 -14.66
C SER A 38 5.91 -3.27 -14.08
N GLY A 39 5.55 -2.19 -13.38
CA GLY A 39 6.46 -1.24 -12.73
C GLY A 39 6.97 -1.66 -11.34
N GLN A 40 6.69 -2.89 -10.90
CA GLN A 40 7.03 -3.38 -9.56
C GLN A 40 8.52 -3.28 -9.19
N SER A 41 9.42 -3.56 -10.13
CA SER A 41 10.86 -3.42 -9.90
C SER A 41 11.26 -1.95 -9.69
N GLU A 42 10.71 -1.04 -10.48
CA GLU A 42 10.95 0.40 -10.36
C GLU A 42 10.43 0.94 -9.03
N MET A 43 9.23 0.50 -8.61
CA MET A 43 8.70 0.81 -7.28
C MET A 43 9.65 0.36 -6.19
N PHE A 44 10.12 -0.89 -6.25
CA PHE A 44 11.05 -1.42 -5.28
C PHE A 44 12.30 -0.55 -5.18
N TYR A 45 12.98 -0.27 -6.29
CA TYR A 45 14.16 0.60 -6.25
C TYR A 45 13.85 2.00 -5.74
N THR A 46 12.75 2.60 -6.18
CA THR A 46 12.39 3.99 -5.79
C THR A 46 12.19 4.10 -4.29
N PHE A 47 11.42 3.20 -3.67
CA PHE A 47 11.06 3.33 -2.26
C PHE A 47 12.08 2.72 -1.30
N PHE A 48 13.00 1.90 -1.78
CA PHE A 48 14.12 1.38 -0.99
C PHE A 48 15.40 2.20 -1.11
N ALA A 49 15.74 2.65 -2.32
CA ALA A 49 17.03 3.30 -2.58
C ALA A 49 16.98 4.82 -2.41
N THR A 50 15.82 5.40 -2.09
CA THR A 50 15.66 6.85 -1.92
C THR A 50 14.82 7.17 -0.68
N ASP A 51 14.85 8.44 -0.26
CA ASP A 51 14.03 8.95 0.85
C ASP A 51 12.51 8.91 0.59
N ALA A 52 12.08 8.48 -0.61
CA ALA A 52 10.67 8.30 -0.92
C ALA A 52 10.00 7.30 0.02
N GLY A 53 10.68 6.23 0.44
CA GLY A 53 10.15 5.24 1.38
C GLY A 53 9.74 5.83 2.73
N ALA A 54 10.46 6.84 3.22
CA ALA A 54 10.14 7.53 4.47
C ALA A 54 8.89 8.40 4.36
N ARG A 55 8.56 8.89 3.16
CA ARG A 55 7.35 9.68 2.88
C ARG A 55 6.13 8.82 2.57
N LEU A 56 6.33 7.53 2.29
CA LEU A 56 5.27 6.60 1.94
C LEU A 56 4.38 6.33 3.15
N SER A 57 3.09 6.64 3.01
CA SER A 57 2.10 6.43 4.06
C SER A 57 0.97 5.50 3.63
N THR A 58 0.77 5.33 2.33
CA THR A 58 -0.37 4.56 1.80
C THR A 58 -0.02 3.87 0.49
N ILE A 59 -0.43 2.62 0.36
CA ILE A 59 -0.48 1.87 -0.90
C ILE A 59 -1.94 1.56 -1.21
N LEU A 60 -2.39 1.91 -2.41
CA LEU A 60 -3.67 1.54 -2.98
C LEU A 60 -3.40 0.59 -4.14
N ILE A 61 -4.02 -0.58 -4.13
CA ILE A 61 -3.90 -1.58 -5.21
C ILE A 61 -5.28 -1.70 -5.85
N ASP A 62 -5.38 -1.40 -7.15
CA ASP A 62 -6.58 -1.76 -7.91
C ASP A 62 -6.70 -3.28 -8.00
N TYR A 63 -7.90 -3.82 -7.81
CA TYR A 63 -8.09 -5.28 -7.77
C TYR A 63 -7.59 -5.97 -9.04
N SER A 64 -7.66 -5.32 -10.20
CA SER A 64 -7.21 -5.92 -11.47
C SER A 64 -5.70 -6.17 -11.50
N SER A 65 -4.95 -5.45 -10.66
CA SER A 65 -3.51 -5.58 -10.48
C SER A 65 -3.14 -6.35 -9.21
N VAL A 66 -4.09 -6.96 -8.49
CA VAL A 66 -3.76 -7.82 -7.36
C VAL A 66 -3.17 -9.12 -7.88
N SER A 67 -1.88 -9.33 -7.61
CA SER A 67 -1.17 -10.57 -7.80
C SER A 67 -0.28 -10.86 -6.60
N ILE A 68 0.27 -12.07 -6.53
CA ILE A 68 1.24 -12.45 -5.49
C ILE A 68 2.44 -11.50 -5.48
N GLU A 69 2.97 -11.14 -6.64
CA GLU A 69 4.13 -10.26 -6.78
C GLU A 69 3.83 -8.86 -6.22
N VAL A 70 2.67 -8.29 -6.54
CA VAL A 70 2.27 -6.97 -5.98
C VAL A 70 2.12 -7.03 -4.46
N LEU A 71 1.48 -8.09 -3.95
CA LEU A 71 1.30 -8.27 -2.51
C LEU A 71 2.64 -8.49 -1.80
N GLN A 72 3.61 -9.16 -2.44
CA GLN A 72 4.97 -9.34 -1.91
C GLN A 72 5.77 -8.02 -1.90
N VAL A 73 5.61 -7.18 -2.91
CA VAL A 73 6.21 -5.82 -2.90
C VAL A 73 5.60 -4.99 -1.78
N ALA A 74 4.28 -5.01 -1.63
CA ALA A 74 3.61 -4.32 -0.53
C ALA A 74 4.05 -4.86 0.85
N LEU A 75 4.28 -6.16 0.96
CA LEU A 75 4.78 -6.80 2.19
C LEU A 75 6.18 -6.35 2.52
N SER A 76 7.06 -6.34 1.52
CA SER A 76 8.42 -5.83 1.64
C SER A 76 8.36 -4.40 2.15
N LEU A 77 7.70 -3.47 1.46
CA LEU A 77 7.59 -2.08 1.87
C LEU A 77 7.03 -1.91 3.29
N LYS A 78 5.98 -2.65 3.64
CA LYS A 78 5.37 -2.61 4.98
C LYS A 78 6.31 -3.14 6.07
N SER A 79 7.15 -4.13 5.76
CA SER A 79 8.14 -4.65 6.70
C SER A 79 9.28 -3.67 7.00
N PHE A 80 9.47 -2.62 6.19
CA PHE A 80 10.42 -1.54 6.48
C PHE A 80 9.74 -0.29 7.04
N ASN A 81 8.45 -0.10 6.74
CA ASN A 81 7.66 0.99 7.25
C ASN A 81 6.28 0.46 7.71
N PRO A 82 6.18 0.03 8.99
CA PRO A 82 4.98 -0.64 9.51
C PRO A 82 3.75 0.28 9.52
N LEU A 83 3.96 1.60 9.50
CA LEU A 83 2.88 2.59 9.47
C LEU A 83 2.19 2.69 8.10
N ILE A 84 2.74 2.06 7.05
CA ILE A 84 2.09 2.02 5.75
C ILE A 84 0.73 1.34 5.87
N ARG A 85 -0.28 2.05 5.36
CA ARG A 85 -1.65 1.55 5.22
C ARG A 85 -1.83 0.98 3.82
N ILE A 86 -2.43 -0.20 3.72
CA ILE A 86 -2.63 -0.89 2.45
C ILE A 86 -4.13 -1.02 2.19
N PHE A 87 -4.55 -0.62 1.00
CA PHE A 87 -5.92 -0.72 0.53
C PHE A 87 -5.99 -1.54 -0.75
N ILE A 88 -7.00 -2.39 -0.86
CA ILE A 88 -7.34 -3.10 -2.09
C ILE A 88 -8.68 -2.55 -2.57
N PHE A 89 -8.69 -1.95 -3.75
CA PHE A 89 -9.89 -1.43 -4.39
C PHE A 89 -10.59 -2.56 -5.14
N ALA A 90 -11.52 -3.25 -4.47
CA ALA A 90 -12.24 -4.39 -5.01
C ALA A 90 -13.74 -4.26 -4.75
N LYS A 91 -14.57 -4.79 -5.66
CA LYS A 91 -16.00 -4.97 -5.39
C LYS A 91 -16.20 -6.02 -4.30
N SER A 92 -17.28 -5.88 -3.54
CA SER A 92 -17.75 -6.91 -2.60
C SER A 92 -17.87 -8.26 -3.30
N GLY A 93 -17.28 -9.31 -2.71
CA GLY A 93 -17.41 -10.69 -3.20
C GLY A 93 -16.41 -11.10 -4.28
N TYR A 94 -15.41 -10.28 -4.59
CA TYR A 94 -14.38 -10.65 -5.57
C TYR A 94 -13.47 -11.78 -5.04
N PRO A 95 -13.23 -12.85 -5.82
CA PRO A 95 -12.44 -13.98 -5.33
C PRO A 95 -10.94 -13.72 -5.51
N LEU A 96 -10.26 -13.42 -4.39
CA LEU A 96 -8.82 -13.68 -4.29
C LEU A 96 -8.57 -15.18 -4.14
N SER A 97 -7.49 -15.68 -4.72
CA SER A 97 -6.97 -17.01 -4.40
C SER A 97 -6.66 -17.13 -2.90
N GLU A 98 -6.53 -18.36 -2.41
CA GLU A 98 -6.24 -18.62 -0.99
C GLU A 98 -4.90 -17.96 -0.57
N LEU A 99 -3.90 -17.99 -1.44
CA LEU A 99 -2.59 -17.41 -1.18
C LEU A 99 -2.65 -15.88 -1.14
N GLU A 100 -3.30 -15.24 -2.13
CA GLU A 100 -3.49 -13.79 -2.16
C GLU A 100 -4.29 -13.31 -0.96
N ARG A 101 -5.33 -14.05 -0.58
CA ARG A 101 -6.13 -13.76 0.62
C ARG A 101 -5.29 -13.84 1.88
N SER A 102 -4.45 -14.88 2.00
CA SER A 102 -3.55 -15.05 3.14
C SER A 102 -2.56 -13.89 3.24
N LEU A 103 -1.96 -13.49 2.11
CA LEU A 103 -1.06 -12.33 2.06
C LEU A 103 -1.79 -11.03 2.40
N ALA A 104 -2.99 -10.80 1.87
CA ALA A 104 -3.79 -9.62 2.21
C ALA A 104 -4.10 -9.53 3.72
N ILE A 105 -4.36 -10.67 4.38
CA ILE A 105 -4.53 -10.75 5.84
C ILE A 105 -3.23 -10.40 6.56
N VAL A 106 -2.10 -10.98 6.15
CA VAL A 106 -0.77 -10.69 6.75
C VAL A 106 -0.44 -9.20 6.63
N LEU A 107 -0.71 -8.60 5.47
CA LEU A 107 -0.56 -7.17 5.20
C LEU A 107 -1.49 -6.28 6.02
N GLY A 108 -2.60 -6.82 6.53
CA GLY A 108 -3.67 -6.02 7.11
C GLY A 108 -4.37 -5.12 6.09
N ALA A 109 -4.48 -5.58 4.83
CA ALA A 109 -5.08 -4.80 3.76
C ALA A 109 -6.58 -4.53 4.03
N GLU A 110 -7.00 -3.29 3.81
CA GLU A 110 -8.40 -2.88 3.89
C GLU A 110 -9.04 -2.92 2.51
N PHE A 111 -10.14 -3.66 2.38
CA PHE A 111 -10.91 -3.71 1.14
C PHE A 111 -11.86 -2.51 1.05
N ILE A 112 -11.78 -1.78 -0.05
CA ILE A 112 -12.63 -0.62 -0.33
C ILE A 112 -13.30 -0.80 -1.70
N THR A 113 -14.53 -0.30 -1.80
CA THR A 113 -15.37 -0.47 -3.01
C THR A 113 -15.59 0.85 -3.77
N SER A 114 -15.11 1.98 -3.22
CA SER A 114 -15.32 3.32 -3.77
C SER A 114 -14.24 4.31 -3.28
N PHE A 115 -14.04 5.40 -4.02
CA PHE A 115 -13.13 6.48 -3.58
C PHE A 115 -13.63 7.21 -2.34
N ALA A 116 -14.95 7.30 -2.14
CA ALA A 116 -15.53 7.80 -0.90
C ALA A 116 -15.12 6.91 0.29
N GLY A 117 -15.16 5.58 0.11
CA GLY A 117 -14.68 4.61 1.09
C GLY A 117 -13.19 4.76 1.39
N LEU A 118 -12.36 4.97 0.36
CA LEU A 118 -10.93 5.28 0.53
C LEU A 118 -10.72 6.54 1.37
N SER A 119 -11.42 7.63 1.03
CA SER A 119 -11.28 8.91 1.73
C SER A 119 -11.70 8.78 3.20
N ALA A 120 -12.85 8.18 3.45
CA ALA A 120 -13.31 7.91 4.81
C ALA A 120 -12.31 7.05 5.60
N ALA A 121 -11.72 6.04 4.97
CA ALA A 121 -10.71 5.22 5.62
C ALA A 121 -9.44 6.01 5.93
N LEU A 122 -8.95 6.80 4.98
CA LEU A 122 -7.76 7.62 5.18
C LEU A 122 -7.95 8.63 6.33
N ALA A 123 -9.13 9.25 6.44
CA ALA A 123 -9.48 10.18 7.52
C ALA A 123 -9.55 9.54 8.92
N ARG A 124 -9.89 8.25 9.03
CA ARG A 124 -9.97 7.54 10.34
C ARG A 124 -8.61 7.31 11.01
N GLY A 125 -7.49 7.52 10.31
CA GLY A 125 -6.16 7.21 10.84
C GLY A 125 -5.84 5.70 10.89
N PRO A 126 -4.68 5.31 11.45
CA PRO A 126 -4.25 3.92 11.52
C PRO A 126 -5.14 3.07 12.43
N ARG A 127 -5.26 1.77 12.13
CA ARG A 127 -6.04 0.83 12.94
C ARG A 127 -5.35 0.60 14.30
N LEU A 128 -6.16 0.33 15.32
CA LEU A 128 -5.69 0.02 16.69
C LEU A 128 -4.96 -1.33 16.79
N THR A 129 -5.19 -2.23 15.83
CA THR A 129 -4.55 -3.55 15.78
C THR A 129 -3.44 -3.57 14.73
N SER A 130 -2.22 -3.88 15.16
CA SER A 130 -1.07 -4.08 14.27
C SER A 130 -1.23 -5.37 13.47
N PRO A 131 -1.27 -5.33 12.12
CA PRO A 131 -1.30 -6.55 11.32
C PRO A 131 -0.02 -7.39 11.49
N PRO A 132 -0.04 -8.68 11.14
CA PRO A 132 1.12 -9.56 11.24
C PRO A 132 2.38 -9.00 10.57
N ALA A 133 2.23 -8.30 9.42
CA ALA A 133 3.33 -7.66 8.72
C ALA A 133 4.08 -6.61 9.57
N ASP A 134 3.44 -5.96 10.54
CA ASP A 134 4.12 -4.99 11.40
C ASP A 134 5.13 -5.68 12.33
N LYS A 135 4.90 -6.96 12.66
CA LYS A 135 5.88 -7.76 13.42
C LYS A 135 7.09 -8.15 12.58
N LEU A 136 6.93 -8.23 11.25
CA LEU A 136 8.05 -8.49 10.34
C LEU A 136 9.07 -7.36 10.36
N TYR A 137 8.63 -6.13 10.69
CA TYR A 137 9.54 -5.04 10.99
C TYR A 137 10.59 -5.58 11.96
N ILE A 138 10.21 -5.96 13.18
CA ILE A 138 11.17 -6.38 14.21
C ILE A 138 11.85 -7.71 13.85
N ALA A 139 11.09 -8.68 13.35
CA ALA A 139 11.58 -10.05 13.19
C ALA A 139 12.65 -10.22 12.10
N ILE A 140 12.62 -9.44 11.01
CA ILE A 140 13.59 -9.58 9.91
C ILE A 140 15.02 -9.29 10.39
N PRO A 141 15.35 -8.10 10.94
CA PRO A 141 16.70 -7.82 11.43
C PRO A 141 17.18 -8.86 12.45
N ASP A 142 16.31 -9.24 13.40
CA ASP A 142 16.63 -10.25 14.43
C ASP A 142 16.99 -11.61 13.80
N SER A 143 16.25 -12.02 12.77
CA SER A 143 16.47 -13.32 12.09
C SER A 143 17.81 -13.37 11.35
N TYR A 144 18.35 -12.22 10.94
CA TYR A 144 19.61 -12.12 10.20
C TYR A 144 20.76 -11.57 11.04
N ASN A 145 20.56 -11.31 12.34
CA ASN A 145 21.50 -10.61 13.22
C ASN A 145 21.98 -9.26 12.63
N LEU A 146 21.08 -8.52 11.99
CA LEU A 146 21.36 -7.22 11.40
C LEU A 146 20.75 -6.10 12.25
N THR A 147 21.43 -4.98 12.33
CA THR A 147 20.83 -3.72 12.78
C THR A 147 19.97 -3.14 11.67
N ARG A 148 19.08 -2.20 12.04
CA ARG A 148 18.29 -1.48 11.03
C ARG A 148 19.11 -0.71 10.04
N LYS A 149 20.22 -0.12 10.49
CA LYS A 149 21.11 0.63 9.62
C LYS A 149 21.81 -0.25 8.61
N GLU A 150 21.97 -1.55 8.89
CA GLU A 150 22.60 -2.51 7.97
C GLU A 150 21.62 -3.10 6.94
N LEU A 151 20.31 -2.89 7.12
CA LEU A 151 19.30 -3.21 6.11
C LEU A 151 19.17 -2.12 5.04
N PHE A 152 19.90 -1.00 5.15
CA PHE A 152 19.86 0.17 4.25
C PHE A 152 21.25 0.59 3.76
#